data_AF-A0A2T5RL92-F1
#
_entry.id   AF-A0A2T5RL92-F1
#
_cell.length_a   1.000
_cell.length_b   1.000
_cell.length_c   1.000
_cell.angle_alpha   90.00
_cell.angle_beta   90.00
_cell.angle_gamma   90.00
#
_symmetry.space_group_name_H-M   'P 1'
#
loop_
_entity.id
_entity.type
_entity.pdbx_description
1 polymer ?
#
loop_
_entity_poly.entity_id
_entity_poly.type
_entity_poly.pdbx_seq_one_letter_code
_entity_poly.pdbx_strand_id
1 'polypeptide(L)'
;MNFDDPQFYFNKQLSWLKFNIRVLEEANSDEEETPLLEKLKYLAITATNLDEFFMVRVSRIKDDIESGFNEADKSGYRPKELFNEISKTIHKIYNNQYKYFNKTIKKLETEGCIINVVKKKM
;
A
#
# COMPACT_ATOMS: atom_id res chain seq x y z
N MET A 1 18.61 0.49 -30.46
CA MET A 1 17.64 0.41 -29.35
C MET A 1 17.40 1.83 -28.88
N ASN A 2 16.15 2.31 -28.84
CA ASN A 2 15.84 3.66 -28.38
C ASN A 2 15.70 3.63 -26.85
N PHE A 3 16.64 4.25 -26.13
CA PHE A 3 16.65 4.26 -24.66
C PHE A 3 15.70 5.29 -24.05
N ASP A 4 15.03 6.11 -24.87
CA ASP A 4 14.03 7.08 -24.42
C ASP A 4 12.60 6.51 -24.46
N ASP A 5 12.44 5.26 -24.91
CA ASP A 5 11.13 4.62 -24.98
C ASP A 5 10.61 4.28 -23.57
N PRO A 6 9.45 4.85 -23.15
CA PRO A 6 8.88 4.63 -21.84
C PRO A 6 8.62 3.16 -21.50
N GLN A 7 8.46 2.27 -22.50
CA GLN A 7 8.21 0.85 -22.27
C GLN A 7 9.33 0.14 -21.50
N PHE A 8 10.55 0.70 -21.50
CA PHE A 8 11.70 0.13 -20.80
C PHE A 8 11.80 0.57 -19.33
N TYR A 9 10.91 1.45 -18.86
CA TYR A 9 10.97 2.01 -17.52
C TYR A 9 9.71 1.72 -16.71
N PHE A 10 9.91 1.41 -15.43
CA PHE A 10 8.84 1.39 -14.45
C PHE A 10 8.84 2.67 -13.64
N ASN A 11 7.65 3.24 -13.39
CA ASN A 11 7.52 4.35 -12.46
C ASN A 11 7.96 3.94 -11.05
N LYS A 12 8.86 4.72 -10.45
CA LYS A 12 9.44 4.44 -9.11
C LYS A 12 8.37 4.32 -8.02
N GLN A 13 7.34 5.16 -8.05
CA GLN A 13 6.31 5.21 -7.02
C GLN A 13 5.37 4.01 -7.13
N LEU A 14 4.96 3.67 -8.35
CA LEU A 14 4.15 2.46 -8.60
C LEU A 14 4.93 1.19 -8.26
N SER A 15 6.23 1.14 -8.57
CA SER A 15 7.10 0.02 -8.16
C SER A 15 7.22 -0.10 -6.64
N TRP A 16 7.30 1.02 -5.92
CA TRP A 16 7.30 1.02 -4.45
C TRP A 16 5.96 0.50 -3.90
N LEU A 17 4.83 0.90 -4.47
CA LEU A 17 3.52 0.36 -4.08
C LEU A 17 3.41 -1.14 -4.37
N LYS A 18 3.95 -1.62 -5.49
CA LYS A 18 4.03 -3.06 -5.80
C LYS A 18 4.85 -3.82 -4.75
N PHE A 19 5.96 -3.26 -4.28
CA PHE A 19 6.70 -3.84 -3.16
C PHE A 19 5.82 -3.94 -1.91
N ASN A 20 5.13 -2.87 -1.53
CA ASN A 20 4.25 -2.90 -0.35
C ASN A 20 3.08 -3.88 -0.50
N ILE A 21 2.59 -4.10 -1.73
CA ILE A 21 1.60 -5.16 -2.03
C ILE A 21 2.18 -6.55 -1.73
N ARG A 22 3.43 -6.82 -2.11
CA ARG A 22 4.08 -8.11 -1.78
C ARG A 22 4.20 -8.32 -0.28
N VAL A 23 4.57 -7.28 0.48
CA VAL A 23 4.60 -7.37 1.95
C VAL A 23 3.20 -7.62 2.53
N LEU A 24 2.14 -7.08 1.90
CA LEU A 24 0.75 -7.35 2.29
C LEU A 24 0.30 -8.78 1.95
N GLU A 25 0.84 -9.39 0.90
CA GLU A 25 0.53 -10.77 0.52
C GLU A 25 0.94 -11.76 1.64
N GLU A 26 2.03 -11.48 2.37
CA GLU A 26 2.46 -12.26 3.55
C GLU A 26 1.38 -12.30 4.66
N ALA A 27 0.57 -11.25 4.78
CA ALA A 27 -0.55 -11.25 5.73
C ALA A 27 -1.72 -12.17 5.31
N ASN A 28 -1.70 -12.73 4.11
CA ASN A 28 -2.70 -13.65 3.59
C ASN A 28 -2.14 -15.03 3.21
N SER A 29 -0.83 -15.27 3.39
CA SER A 29 -0.21 -16.59 3.27
C SER A 29 -0.85 -17.63 4.20
N ASP A 30 -0.57 -18.91 3.99
CA ASP A 30 -1.11 -19.98 4.82
C ASP A 30 -0.54 -19.94 6.25
N GLU A 31 -1.22 -20.56 7.21
CA GLU A 31 -0.81 -20.49 8.63
C GLU A 31 0.48 -21.25 8.94
N GLU A 32 0.78 -22.30 8.17
CA GLU A 32 2.05 -23.03 8.25
C GLU A 32 3.23 -22.13 7.87
N GLU A 33 3.03 -21.22 6.91
CA GLU A 33 4.05 -20.29 6.44
C GLU A 33 4.12 -19.02 7.30
N THR A 34 2.98 -18.55 7.80
CA THR A 34 2.89 -17.32 8.59
C THR A 34 1.87 -17.47 9.72
N PRO A 35 2.31 -17.57 10.99
CA PRO A 35 1.40 -17.63 12.14
C PRO A 35 0.49 -16.40 12.26
N LEU A 36 -0.68 -16.53 12.90
CA LEU A 36 -1.71 -15.46 12.95
C LEU A 36 -1.20 -14.11 13.48
N LEU A 37 -0.35 -14.11 14.50
CA LEU A 37 0.25 -12.88 15.04
C LEU A 37 1.28 -12.26 14.09
N GLU A 38 2.00 -13.07 13.31
CA GLU A 38 2.89 -12.57 12.25
C GLU A 38 2.10 -11.94 11.11
N LYS A 39 0.92 -12.48 10.75
CA LYS A 39 0.01 -11.82 9.79
C LYS A 39 -0.42 -10.44 10.26
N LEU A 40 -0.72 -10.27 11.56
CA LEU A 40 -1.02 -8.96 12.14
C LEU A 40 0.19 -8.00 12.06
N LYS A 41 1.42 -8.50 12.26
CA LYS A 41 2.63 -7.68 12.08
C LYS A 41 2.80 -7.22 10.63
N TYR A 42 2.60 -8.08 9.63
CA TYR A 42 2.63 -7.68 8.22
C TYR A 42 1.56 -6.62 7.89
N LEU A 43 0.35 -6.74 8.45
CA LEU A 43 -0.67 -5.69 8.33
C LEU A 43 -0.20 -4.35 8.93
N ALA A 44 0.42 -4.37 10.12
CA ALA A 44 0.95 -3.16 10.75
C ALA A 44 2.13 -2.55 9.97
N ILE A 45 3.03 -3.39 9.46
CA ILE A 45 4.17 -2.96 8.62
C ILE A 45 3.67 -2.28 7.36
N THR A 46 2.73 -2.90 6.64
CA THR A 46 2.20 -2.35 5.38
C THR A 46 1.44 -1.04 5.59
N ALA A 47 0.74 -0.88 6.72
CA ALA A 47 0.10 0.38 7.10
C ALA A 47 1.14 1.48 7.39
N THR A 48 2.16 1.18 8.20
CA THR A 48 3.25 2.12 8.52
C THR A 48 3.99 2.58 7.26
N ASN A 49 4.29 1.64 6.36
CA ASN A 49 4.90 1.94 5.07
C ASN A 49 4.02 2.89 4.25
N LEU A 50 2.71 2.65 4.19
CA LEU A 50 1.79 3.53 3.46
C LEU A 50 1.76 4.94 4.07
N ASP A 51 1.79 5.08 5.39
CA ASP A 51 1.83 6.38 6.05
C ASP A 51 3.08 7.18 5.63
N GLU A 52 4.26 6.55 5.63
CA GLU A 52 5.49 7.17 5.13
C GLU A 52 5.38 7.57 3.65
N PHE A 53 4.82 6.68 2.83
CA PHE A 53 4.61 6.96 1.41
C PHE A 53 3.67 8.14 1.19
N PHE A 54 2.60 8.27 1.97
CA PHE A 54 1.70 9.41 1.92
C PHE A 54 2.41 10.70 2.32
N MET A 55 3.07 10.71 3.48
CA MET A 55 3.74 11.90 4.01
C MET A 55 4.81 12.44 3.06
N VAL A 56 5.58 11.55 2.43
CA VAL A 56 6.73 11.96 1.61
C VAL A 56 6.39 12.00 0.11
N ARG A 57 5.87 10.90 -0.45
CA ARG A 57 5.76 10.74 -1.90
C ARG A 57 4.48 11.36 -2.47
N VAL A 58 3.34 11.21 -1.79
CA VAL A 58 2.09 11.80 -2.26
C VAL A 58 2.14 13.33 -2.14
N SER A 59 2.72 13.86 -1.06
CA SER A 59 2.92 15.31 -0.88
C SER A 59 3.68 15.92 -2.05
N ARG A 60 4.84 15.34 -2.41
CA ARG A 60 5.64 15.85 -3.55
C ARG A 60 4.88 15.85 -4.88
N ILE A 61 4.09 14.81 -5.15
CA ILE A 61 3.30 14.74 -6.39
C ILE A 61 2.20 15.81 -6.40
N LYS A 62 1.62 16.12 -5.24
CA LYS A 62 0.66 17.22 -5.12
C LYS A 62 1.33 18.57 -5.35
N ASP A 63 2.51 18.80 -4.80
CA ASP A 63 3.27 20.04 -5.04
C ASP A 63 3.57 20.22 -6.54
N ASP A 64 3.95 19.16 -7.24
CA ASP A 64 4.15 19.17 -8.71
C ASP A 64 2.84 19.55 -9.43
N ILE A 65 1.70 18.97 -9.04
CA ILE A 65 0.39 19.29 -9.63
C ILE A 65 -0.01 20.75 -9.36
N GLU A 66 0.17 21.22 -8.13
CA GLU A 66 -0.24 22.57 -7.69
C GLU A 66 0.64 23.66 -8.31
N SER A 67 1.92 23.39 -8.55
CA SER A 67 2.83 24.28 -9.28
C SER A 67 2.55 24.33 -10.79
N GLY A 68 1.67 23.47 -11.31
CA GLY A 68 1.38 23.35 -12.74
C GLY A 68 2.42 22.56 -13.53
N PHE A 69 3.36 21.90 -12.85
CA PHE A 69 4.30 20.99 -13.50
C PHE A 69 3.54 19.84 -14.16
N ASN A 70 3.82 19.59 -15.44
CA ASN A 70 3.05 18.63 -16.24
C ASN A 70 3.92 17.77 -17.18
N GLU A 71 5.24 17.78 -17.04
CA GLU A 71 6.09 16.93 -17.87
C GLU A 71 5.97 15.46 -17.45
N ALA A 72 6.05 14.57 -18.43
CA ALA A 72 6.02 13.13 -18.16
C ALA A 72 7.39 12.65 -17.67
N ASP A 73 7.40 11.69 -16.75
CA ASP A 73 8.64 11.03 -16.35
C ASP A 73 9.12 10.01 -17.43
N LYS A 74 10.26 9.36 -17.18
CA LYS A 74 10.81 8.34 -18.09
C LYS A 74 9.89 7.13 -18.33
N SER A 75 8.92 6.90 -17.46
CA SER A 75 7.90 5.86 -17.62
C SER A 75 6.62 6.36 -18.29
N GLY A 76 6.61 7.62 -18.75
CA GLY A 76 5.52 8.22 -19.52
C GLY A 76 4.39 8.81 -18.69
N TYR A 77 4.49 8.84 -17.36
CA TYR A 77 3.43 9.38 -16.51
C TYR A 77 3.61 10.87 -16.25
N ARG A 78 2.55 11.66 -16.48
CA ARG A 78 2.43 13.03 -15.96
C ARG A 78 1.98 13.00 -14.49
N PRO A 79 2.24 14.06 -13.70
CA PRO A 79 1.95 14.07 -12.25
C PRO A 79 0.50 13.72 -11.91
N LYS A 80 -0.49 14.27 -12.64
CA LYS A 80 -1.91 13.99 -12.41
C LYS A 80 -2.30 12.55 -12.75
N GLU A 81 -1.71 11.99 -13.81
CA GLU A 81 -1.94 10.60 -14.19
C GLU A 81 -1.35 9.65 -13.14
N LEU A 82 -0.11 9.93 -12.71
CA LEU A 82 0.56 9.18 -11.66
C LEU A 82 -0.22 9.23 -10.35
N PHE A 83 -0.68 10.41 -9.94
CA PHE A 83 -1.50 10.57 -8.74
C PHE A 83 -2.77 9.71 -8.79
N ASN A 84 -3.46 9.68 -9.92
CA ASN A 84 -4.66 8.87 -10.10
C ASN A 84 -4.36 7.37 -10.00
N GLU A 85 -3.28 6.88 -10.62
CA GLU A 85 -2.89 5.48 -10.53
C GLU A 85 -2.40 5.06 -9.13
N ILE A 86 -1.68 5.96 -8.44
CA ILE A 86 -1.32 5.78 -7.03
C ILE A 86 -2.57 5.68 -6.16
N SER A 87 -3.51 6.61 -6.31
CA SER A 87 -4.77 6.63 -5.54
C SER A 87 -5.56 5.33 -5.73
N LYS A 88 -5.77 4.92 -6.98
CA LYS A 88 -6.42 3.64 -7.31
C LYS A 88 -5.72 2.45 -6.66
N THR A 89 -4.39 2.41 -6.73
CA THR A 89 -3.59 1.31 -6.15
C THR A 89 -3.71 1.28 -4.63
N ILE A 90 -3.61 2.43 -3.98
CA ILE A 90 -3.72 2.54 -2.52
C ILE A 90 -5.10 2.10 -2.03
N HIS A 91 -6.18 2.48 -2.72
CA HIS A 91 -7.52 2.00 -2.37
C HIS A 91 -7.63 0.47 -2.43
N LYS A 92 -6.97 -0.18 -3.41
CA LYS A 92 -6.90 -1.65 -3.48
C LYS A 92 -6.13 -2.24 -2.30
N ILE A 93 -5.01 -1.62 -1.92
CA ILE A 93 -4.20 -2.05 -0.76
C ILE A 93 -5.04 -1.99 0.52
N TYR A 94 -5.73 -0.87 0.77
CA TYR A 94 -6.60 -0.73 1.94
C TYR A 94 -7.72 -1.78 1.97
N ASN A 95 -8.41 -2.00 0.85
CA ASN A 95 -9.46 -3.02 0.78
C ASN A 95 -8.93 -4.42 1.14
N ASN A 96 -7.74 -4.76 0.66
CA ASN A 96 -7.09 -6.03 1.00
C ASN A 96 -6.65 -6.07 2.47
N GLN A 97 -6.08 -4.99 3.02
CA GLN A 97 -5.72 -4.91 4.44
C GLN A 97 -6.92 -5.18 5.34
N TYR A 98 -8.06 -4.52 5.10
CA TYR A 98 -9.28 -4.75 5.88
C TYR A 98 -9.80 -6.18 5.73
N LYS A 99 -9.79 -6.73 4.51
CA LYS A 99 -10.18 -8.12 4.25
C LYS A 99 -9.31 -9.10 5.05
N TYR A 100 -7.99 -8.92 5.01
CA TYR A 100 -7.03 -9.80 5.67
C TYR A 100 -7.07 -9.64 7.18
N PHE A 101 -7.19 -8.41 7.67
CA PHE A 101 -7.40 -8.13 9.10
C PHE A 101 -8.64 -8.86 9.63
N ASN A 102 -9.80 -8.66 9.01
CA ASN A 102 -11.04 -9.30 9.44
C ASN A 102 -10.97 -10.83 9.39
N LYS A 103 -10.29 -11.40 8.39
CA LYS A 103 -10.03 -12.84 8.30
C LYS A 103 -9.17 -13.32 9.46
N THR A 104 -8.08 -12.62 9.77
CA THR A 104 -7.14 -12.98 10.83
C THR A 104 -7.76 -12.83 12.22
N ILE A 105 -8.54 -11.77 12.48
CA ILE A 105 -9.27 -11.60 13.75
C ILE A 105 -10.23 -12.76 14.00
N LYS A 106 -11.04 -13.15 13.01
CA LYS A 106 -11.96 -14.29 13.14
C LYS A 106 -11.24 -15.60 13.50
N LYS A 107 -10.03 -15.80 12.96
CA LYS A 107 -9.21 -16.99 13.28
C LYS A 107 -8.57 -16.89 14.66
N LEU A 108 -8.14 -15.71 15.08
CA LEU A 108 -7.64 -15.51 16.44
C LEU A 108 -8.74 -15.79 17.48
N GLU A 109 -9.98 -15.39 17.19
CA GLU A 109 -11.12 -15.68 18.06
C GLU A 109 -11.36 -17.20 18.23
N THR A 110 -11.20 -17.99 17.17
CA THR A 110 -11.32 -19.46 17.25
C THR A 110 -10.20 -20.10 18.08
N GLU A 111 -9.04 -19.44 18.15
CA GLU A 111 -7.90 -19.83 18.98
C GLU A 111 -7.94 -19.22 20.41
N GLY A 112 -9.04 -18.55 20.78
CA GLY A 112 -9.25 -17.96 22.10
C GLY A 112 -8.61 -16.58 22.31
N CYS A 113 -8.04 -15.96 21.28
CA CYS A 113 -7.50 -14.61 21.31
C CYS A 113 -8.53 -13.58 20.80
N ILE A 114 -9.07 -12.75 21.70
CA ILE A 114 -10.13 -11.79 21.36
C ILE A 114 -9.60 -10.35 21.43
N ILE A 115 -9.81 -9.58 20.35
CA ILE A 115 -9.48 -8.15 20.30
C ILE A 115 -10.76 -7.32 20.46
N ASN A 116 -10.93 -6.70 21.63
CA ASN A 116 -12.06 -5.83 21.90
C ASN A 116 -11.74 -4.36 21.59
N VAL A 117 -12.61 -3.70 20.84
CA VAL A 117 -12.52 -2.26 20.62
C VAL A 117 -13.02 -1.55 21.88
N VAL A 118 -12.09 -0.94 22.63
CA VAL A 118 -12.44 -0.11 23.77
C VAL A 118 -12.92 1.24 23.26
N LYS A 119 -14.23 1.50 23.37
CA LYS A 119 -14.77 2.85 23.15
C LYS A 119 -14.21 3.77 24.23
N LYS A 120 -13.30 4.67 23.88
CA LYS A 120 -12.84 5.72 24.78
C LYS A 120 -14.06 6.60 25.09
N LYS A 121 -14.50 6.65 26.36
CA LYS A 121 -15.50 7.64 26.79
C LYS A 121 -14.91 9.02 26.50
N MET A 122 -15.59 9.78 25.64
CA MET A 122 -15.37 11.22 25.49
C MET A 122 -15.91 11.94 26.72
#